data_AF-A0A5A5RJB9-F1
#
_entry.id   AF-A0A5A5RJB9-F1
#
_cell.length_a   1.000
_cell.length_b   1.000
_cell.length_c   1.000
_cell.angle_alpha   90.00
_cell.angle_beta   90.00
_cell.angle_gamma   90.00
#
_symmetry.space_group_name_H-M   'P 1'
#
loop_
_entity.id
_entity.type
_entity.pdbx_description
1 polymer ?
#
loop_
_entity_poly.entity_id
_entity_poly.type
_entity_poly.pdbx_seq_one_letter_code
_entity_poly.pdbx_strand_id
1 'polypeptide(L)'
;MVFEILSPSNSLEEMERKLLFYQRYGVEEYYLYDPDSHNFQGWWRQEGLLSSIPEIKGWVSPRLKIRFELTEKELEIYSLDGQKFLTSLELSQKAERLAEYIRSLGIDPDTL
;
A
#
# COMPACT_ATOMS: atom_id res chain seq x y z
N MET A 1 4.84 11.31 3.39
CA MET A 1 4.99 10.13 2.53
C MET A 1 4.00 10.25 1.38
N VAL A 2 4.36 9.75 0.20
CA VAL A 2 3.56 9.81 -1.03
C VAL A 2 3.56 8.44 -1.69
N PHE A 3 2.42 8.05 -2.24
CA PHE A 3 2.25 6.83 -3.02
C PHE A 3 1.66 7.21 -4.38
N GLU A 4 2.36 6.88 -5.46
CA GLU A 4 1.91 7.09 -6.84
C GLU A 4 1.59 5.73 -7.46
N ILE A 5 0.42 5.64 -8.08
CA ILE A 5 -0.01 4.47 -8.85
C ILE A 5 -0.04 4.92 -10.31
N LEU A 6 0.80 4.30 -11.15
CA LEU A 6 0.85 4.65 -12.56
C LEU A 6 -0.45 4.25 -13.26
N SER A 7 -0.86 5.12 -14.18
CA SER A 7 -1.86 4.85 -15.19
C SER A 7 -1.22 4.92 -16.58
N PRO A 8 -1.83 4.33 -17.62
CA PRO A 8 -1.28 4.33 -18.96
C PRO A 8 -0.96 5.71 -19.55
N SER A 9 -1.58 6.78 -19.03
CA SER A 9 -1.33 8.16 -19.46
C SER A 9 -0.11 8.81 -18.82
N ASN A 10 0.50 8.20 -17.79
CA ASN A 10 1.65 8.78 -17.12
C ASN A 10 2.92 8.60 -17.96
N SER A 11 3.70 9.68 -18.08
CA SER A 11 4.98 9.66 -18.77
C SER A 11 6.14 9.56 -17.80
N LEU A 12 7.26 9.00 -18.26
CA LEU A 12 8.50 8.96 -17.48
C LEU A 12 8.93 10.36 -17.02
N GLU A 13 8.86 11.35 -17.91
CA GLU A 13 9.23 12.74 -17.63
C GLU A 13 8.37 13.37 -16.53
N GLU A 14 7.07 13.05 -16.49
CA GLU A 14 6.19 13.47 -15.40
C GLU A 14 6.63 12.87 -14.07
N MET A 15 6.99 11.58 -14.05
CA MET A 15 7.43 10.89 -12.83
C MET A 15 8.77 11.41 -12.31
N GLU A 16 9.71 11.73 -13.20
CA GLU A 16 10.96 12.38 -12.82
C GLU A 16 10.71 13.76 -12.20
N ARG A 17 9.83 14.57 -12.81
CA ARG A 17 9.44 15.87 -12.24
C ARG A 17 8.80 15.73 -10.85
N LYS A 18 7.92 14.74 -10.66
CA LYS A 18 7.30 14.45 -9.36
C LYS A 18 8.34 14.04 -8.33
N LEU A 19 9.28 13.15 -8.67
CA LEU A 19 10.35 12.75 -7.76
C LEU A 19 11.19 13.97 -7.31
N LEU A 20 11.57 14.86 -8.23
CA LEU A 20 12.29 16.09 -7.91
C LEU A 20 11.45 17.06 -7.05
N PHE A 21 10.15 17.14 -7.30
CA PHE A 21 9.22 17.91 -6.49
C PHE A 21 9.18 17.37 -5.05
N TYR A 22 8.97 16.07 -4.87
CA TYR A 22 8.93 15.44 -3.55
C TYR A 22 10.27 15.51 -2.81
N GLN A 23 11.38 15.40 -3.55
CA GLN A 23 12.72 15.64 -3.04
C GLN A 23 12.82 17.04 -2.41
N ARG A 24 12.41 18.08 -3.15
CA ARG A 24 12.47 19.49 -2.71
C ARG A 24 11.60 19.78 -1.50
N TYR A 25 10.41 19.19 -1.41
CA TYR A 25 9.42 19.48 -0.36
C TYR A 25 9.50 18.54 0.85
N GLY A 26 10.60 17.80 1.02
CA GLY A 26 10.85 17.06 2.27
C GLY A 26 10.04 15.78 2.45
N VAL A 27 9.50 15.18 1.38
CA VAL A 27 8.84 13.88 1.46
C VAL A 27 9.81 12.83 2.01
N GLU A 28 9.44 12.15 3.08
CA GLU A 28 10.30 11.16 3.75
C GLU A 28 10.32 9.79 3.04
N GLU A 29 9.20 9.41 2.43
CA GLU A 29 9.04 8.14 1.71
C GLU A 29 8.21 8.39 0.45
N TYR A 30 8.67 7.86 -0.66
CA TYR A 30 8.00 7.92 -1.95
C TYR A 30 7.93 6.52 -2.53
N TYR A 31 6.74 6.08 -2.90
CA TYR A 31 6.51 4.75 -3.48
C TYR A 31 5.82 4.91 -4.83
N LEU A 32 6.27 4.12 -5.80
CA LEU A 32 5.73 4.11 -7.16
C LEU A 32 5.36 2.67 -7.52
N TYR A 33 4.09 2.46 -7.88
CA TYR A 33 3.59 1.16 -8.31
C TYR A 33 3.00 1.26 -9.71
N ASP A 34 3.42 0.36 -10.58
CA ASP A 34 2.85 0.16 -11.90
C ASP A 34 2.07 -1.17 -11.91
N PRO A 35 0.73 -1.13 -11.93
CA PRO A 35 -0.09 -2.33 -11.97
C PRO A 35 -0.02 -3.05 -13.32
N ASP A 36 0.29 -2.36 -14.42
CA ASP A 36 0.30 -2.95 -15.76
C ASP A 36 1.58 -3.76 -15.99
N SER A 37 2.74 -3.21 -15.58
CA SER A 37 4.03 -3.92 -15.64
C SER A 37 4.36 -4.73 -14.39
N HIS A 38 3.51 -4.64 -13.36
CA HIS A 38 3.68 -5.30 -12.08
C HIS A 38 5.01 -4.91 -11.39
N ASN A 39 5.37 -3.64 -11.49
CA ASN A 39 6.64 -3.11 -10.98
C ASN A 39 6.42 -2.24 -9.75
N PHE A 40 7.23 -2.44 -8.70
CA PHE A 40 7.16 -1.66 -7.48
C PHE A 40 8.53 -1.08 -7.15
N GLN A 41 8.58 0.22 -6.92
CA GLN A 41 9.79 0.97 -6.57
C GLN A 41 9.52 1.85 -5.36
N GLY A 42 10.58 2.13 -4.61
CA GLY A 42 10.48 3.02 -3.46
C GLY A 42 11.76 3.80 -3.23
N TRP A 43 11.59 4.96 -2.60
CA TRP A 43 12.66 5.83 -2.17
C TRP A 43 12.42 6.22 -0.72
N TRP A 44 13.48 6.19 0.07
CA TRP A 44 13.46 6.62 1.47
C TRP A 44 14.46 7.75 1.67
N ARG A 45 14.06 8.78 2.42
CA ARG A 45 14.89 9.95 2.64
C ARG A 45 16.02 9.64 3.61
N GLN A 46 17.25 9.78 3.12
CA GLN A 46 18.48 9.64 3.88
C GLN A 46 19.35 10.86 3.60
N GLU A 47 19.87 11.50 4.67
CA GLU A 47 20.78 12.66 4.54
C GLU A 47 20.20 13.80 3.68
N GLY A 48 18.87 13.97 3.73
CA GLY A 48 18.17 15.00 2.97
C GLY A 48 17.85 14.63 1.52
N LEU A 49 18.21 13.44 1.03
CA LEU A 49 17.93 12.97 -0.33
C LEU A 49 17.01 11.74 -0.34
N LEU A 50 16.09 11.66 -1.30
CA LEU A 50 15.31 10.47 -1.60
C LEU A 50 16.22 9.47 -2.33
N SER A 51 16.68 8.47 -1.58
CA SER A 51 17.52 7.38 -2.10
C SER A 51 16.66 6.17 -2.43
N SER A 52 16.92 5.52 -3.56
CA SER A 52 16.23 4.29 -3.95
C SER A 52 16.41 3.21 -2.88
N ILE A 53 15.37 2.41 -2.66
CA ILE A 53 15.38 1.23 -1.79
C ILE A 53 15.66 0.01 -2.68
N PRO A 54 16.88 -0.55 -2.67
CA PRO A 54 17.24 -1.65 -3.58
C PRO A 54 16.43 -2.93 -3.31
N GLU A 55 16.17 -3.22 -2.04
CA GLU A 55 15.39 -4.37 -1.59
C GLU A 55 14.00 -3.92 -1.15
N ILE A 56 13.17 -3.53 -2.13
CA ILE A 56 11.82 -3.03 -1.86
C ILE A 56 10.80 -4.15 -1.56
N LYS A 57 11.09 -5.38 -1.98
CA LYS A 57 10.23 -6.54 -1.69
C LYS A 57 10.28 -6.88 -0.20
N GLY A 58 9.13 -6.91 0.45
CA GLY A 58 9.05 -7.09 1.90
C GLY A 58 9.45 -5.86 2.70
N TRP A 59 9.60 -4.69 2.05
CA TRP A 59 9.98 -3.45 2.72
C TRP A 59 8.93 -3.05 3.76
N VAL A 60 9.41 -2.70 4.96
CA VAL A 60 8.59 -2.17 6.04
C VAL A 60 8.75 -0.66 6.09
N SER A 61 7.67 0.07 5.82
CA SER A 61 7.66 1.52 5.93
C SER A 61 8.02 1.98 7.35
N PRO A 62 9.08 2.78 7.53
CA PRO A 62 9.46 3.30 8.84
C PRO A 62 8.38 4.18 9.48
N ARG A 63 7.58 4.89 8.68
CA ARG A 63 6.51 5.78 9.19
C ARG A 63 5.18 5.05 9.38
N LEU A 64 4.77 4.25 8.41
CA LEU A 64 3.46 3.59 8.44
C LEU A 64 3.44 2.34 9.30
N LYS A 65 4.60 1.70 9.50
CA LYS A 65 4.68 0.40 10.18
C LYS A 65 3.79 -0.65 9.48
N ILE A 66 3.88 -0.69 8.15
CA ILE A 66 3.27 -1.72 7.32
C ILE A 66 4.33 -2.25 6.36
N ARG A 67 4.17 -3.50 5.95
CA ARG A 67 5.03 -4.21 5.01
C ARG A 67 4.38 -4.28 3.63
N PHE A 68 5.15 -3.94 2.60
CA PHE A 68 4.73 -4.10 1.21
C PHE A 68 5.27 -5.41 0.65
N GLU A 69 4.41 -6.18 -0.01
CA GLU A 69 4.78 -7.45 -0.63
C GLU A 69 4.28 -7.49 -2.07
N LEU A 70 5.19 -7.51 -3.03
CA LEU A 70 4.83 -7.71 -4.43
C LEU A 70 4.68 -9.22 -4.68
N THR A 71 3.44 -9.68 -4.77
CA THR A 71 3.12 -11.09 -5.07
C THR A 71 3.16 -11.34 -6.58
N GLU A 72 2.71 -12.50 -7.06
CA GLU A 72 2.55 -12.73 -8.51
C GLU A 72 1.33 -12.01 -9.11
N LYS A 73 0.38 -11.56 -8.28
CA LYS A 73 -0.91 -11.02 -8.73
C LYS A 73 -1.02 -9.52 -8.54
N GLU A 74 -0.63 -9.06 -7.36
CA GLU A 74 -0.80 -7.66 -6.95
C GLU A 74 0.23 -7.27 -5.88
N LEU A 75 0.33 -5.96 -5.65
CA LEU A 75 0.98 -5.42 -4.47
C LEU A 75 0.06 -5.59 -3.26
N GLU A 76 0.49 -6.40 -2.31
CA GLU A 76 -0.20 -6.63 -1.05
C GLU A 76 0.43 -5.82 0.08
N ILE A 77 -0.40 -5.47 1.07
CA ILE A 77 0.01 -4.72 2.25
C ILE A 77 -0.28 -5.56 3.48
N TYR A 78 0.68 -5.63 4.38
CA TYR A 78 0.60 -6.37 5.62
C TYR A 78 0.89 -5.46 6.82
N SER A 79 0.18 -5.66 7.92
CA SER A 79 0.57 -5.09 9.21
C SER A 79 1.82 -5.79 9.76
N LEU A 80 2.45 -5.21 10.80
CA LEU A 80 3.66 -5.80 11.41
C LEU A 80 3.42 -7.16 12.08
N ASP A 81 2.19 -7.44 12.51
CA ASP A 81 1.77 -8.73 13.05
C ASP A 81 1.44 -9.76 11.95
N GLY A 82 1.58 -9.38 10.67
CA GLY A 82 1.45 -10.27 9.53
C GLY A 82 0.04 -10.41 8.97
N GLN A 83 -0.94 -9.60 9.42
CA GLN A 83 -2.27 -9.60 8.84
C GLN A 83 -2.29 -8.87 7.49
N LYS A 84 -2.85 -9.50 6.44
CA LYS A 84 -3.09 -8.84 5.15
C LYS A 84 -4.17 -7.77 5.30
N PHE A 85 -3.92 -6.59 4.77
CA PHE A 85 -4.92 -5.55 4.61
C PHE A 85 -5.94 -6.00 3.56
N LEU A 86 -7.20 -6.05 3.99
CA LEU A 86 -8.31 -6.45 3.13
C LEU A 86 -8.82 -5.25 2.34
N THR A 87 -9.23 -5.50 1.11
CA THR A 87 -10.00 -4.53 0.32
C THR A 87 -11.34 -4.23 1.00
N SER A 88 -11.96 -3.09 0.66
CA SER A 88 -13.29 -2.74 1.18
C SER A 88 -14.35 -3.81 0.87
N LEU A 89 -14.23 -4.49 -0.27
CA LEU A 89 -15.12 -5.58 -0.65
C LEU A 89 -14.90 -6.82 0.23
N GLU A 90 -13.66 -7.23 0.45
CA GLU A 90 -13.34 -8.37 1.33
C GLU A 90 -13.73 -8.10 2.79
N LEU A 91 -13.55 -6.86 3.26
CA LEU A 91 -14.02 -6.42 4.59
C LEU A 91 -15.54 -6.54 4.71
N SER A 92 -16.28 -6.02 3.71
CA SER A 92 -17.74 -6.10 3.68
C SER A 92 -18.22 -7.56 3.67
N GLN A 93 -17.63 -8.40 2.83
CA GLN A 93 -17.96 -9.83 2.78
C GLN A 93 -17.65 -10.56 4.10
N LYS A 94 -16.55 -10.20 4.77
CA LYS A 94 -16.20 -10.76 6.08
C LYS A 94 -17.20 -10.33 7.15
N ALA A 95 -17.63 -9.06 7.13
CA ALA A 95 -18.64 -8.53 8.04
C ALA A 95 -19.99 -9.23 7.84
N GLU A 96 -20.44 -9.41 6.59
CA GLU A 96 -21.70 -10.09 6.30
C GLU A 96 -21.68 -11.55 6.76
N ARG A 97 -20.60 -12.31 6.46
CA ARG A 97 -20.46 -13.70 6.94
C ARG A 97 -20.51 -13.80 8.46
N LEU A 98 -19.93 -12.82 9.17
CA LEU A 98 -19.98 -12.79 10.62
C LEU A 98 -21.39 -12.45 11.13
N ALA A 99 -22.07 -11.49 10.49
CA ALA A 99 -23.45 -11.15 10.81
C ALA A 99 -24.39 -12.33 10.60
N GLU A 100 -24.27 -13.07 9.48
CA GLU A 100 -25.01 -14.31 9.23
C GLU A 100 -24.76 -15.37 10.29
N TYR A 101 -23.49 -15.56 10.69
CA TYR A 101 -23.14 -16.49 11.75
C TYR A 101 -23.78 -16.09 13.09
N ILE A 102 -23.72 -14.82 13.48
CA ILE A 102 -24.33 -14.30 14.71
C ILE A 102 -25.87 -14.47 14.68
N ARG A 103 -26.51 -14.18 13.54
CA ARG A 103 -27.95 -14.43 13.34
C ARG A 103 -28.30 -15.91 13.48
N SER A 104 -27.44 -16.82 13.02
CA SER A 104 -27.65 -18.27 13.19
C SER A 104 -27.62 -18.73 14.64
N LEU A 105 -26.99 -17.96 15.54
CA LEU A 105 -27.00 -18.16 16.99
C LEU A 105 -28.22 -17.53 17.68
N GLY A 106 -29.12 -16.89 16.92
CA GLY A 106 -30.32 -16.21 17.44
C GLY A 106 -30.05 -14.82 18.02
N ILE A 107 -28.90 -14.22 17.72
CA ILE A 107 -28.50 -12.88 18.18
C ILE A 107 -28.65 -11.89 17.02
N ASP A 108 -29.18 -10.70 17.28
CA ASP A 108 -29.22 -9.62 16.30
C ASP A 108 -27.87 -8.85 16.29
N PRO A 109 -27.07 -8.93 15.20
CA PRO A 109 -25.76 -8.29 15.14
C PRO A 109 -25.81 -6.76 15.22
N ASP A 110 -26.94 -6.13 14.90
CA ASP A 110 -27.07 -4.66 14.97
C ASP A 110 -27.32 -4.15 16.41
N THR A 111 -27.44 -5.08 17.37
CA THR A 111 -27.69 -4.78 18.79
C THR A 111 -26.47 -4.94 19.69
N LEU A 112 -25.31 -5.30 19.13
CA LEU A 112 -24.04 -5.50 19.83
C LEU A 112 -23.23 -4.22 20.05
#